data_AF-A0A418FYN1-F1
#
_entry.id   AF-A0A418FYN1-F1
#
_cell.length_a   1.000
_cell.length_b   1.000
_cell.length_c   1.000
_cell.angle_alpha   90.00
_cell.angle_beta   90.00
_cell.angle_gamma   90.00
#
_symmetry.space_group_name_H-M   'P 1'
#
loop_
_entity.id
_entity.type
_entity.pdbx_description
1 polymer ?
#
loop_
_entity_poly.entity_id
_entity_poly.type
_entity_poly.pdbx_seq_one_letter_code
_entity_poly.pdbx_strand_id
1 'polypeptide(L)'
;MKTHRRSCRALLTLEVLATAEETAIRDKAVASINKVLDVVTDAAELALLLIKRLTEGDWFTSRVSARWIFPVAYSKVDPANKKELREYVPFRWYKGQHR
;
A
#
# COMPACT_ATOMS: atom_id res chain seq x y z
N MET A 1 4.28 -0.42 -27.81
CA MET A 1 3.37 0.47 -27.06
C MET A 1 4.14 1.06 -25.88
N LYS A 2 4.29 2.39 -25.85
CA LYS A 2 5.10 3.09 -24.86
C LYS A 2 4.42 2.98 -23.49
N THR A 3 5.05 2.25 -22.57
CA THR A 3 4.71 2.18 -21.15
C THR A 3 4.67 3.60 -20.62
N HIS A 4 3.46 4.10 -20.38
CA HIS A 4 3.26 5.43 -19.80
C HIS A 4 3.69 5.30 -18.33
N ARG A 5 4.99 5.45 -18.05
CA ARG A 5 5.50 5.71 -16.70
C ARG A 5 4.97 7.06 -16.25
N ARG A 6 3.67 7.17 -15.99
CA ARG A 6 3.11 8.27 -15.21
C ARG A 6 3.44 7.95 -13.78
N SER A 7 4.71 8.14 -13.44
CA SER A 7 5.18 8.12 -12.06
C SER A 7 4.31 9.11 -11.31
N CYS A 8 3.31 8.60 -10.59
CA CYS A 8 2.42 9.41 -9.78
C CYS A 8 3.29 9.98 -8.67
N ARG A 9 3.91 11.16 -8.89
CA ARG A 9 4.89 11.77 -7.98
C ARG A 9 4.33 11.89 -6.56
N ALA A 10 3.01 12.06 -6.43
CA ALA A 10 2.30 12.07 -5.15
C ALA A 10 2.47 10.77 -4.35
N LEU A 11 2.46 9.59 -4.99
CA LEU A 11 2.63 8.31 -4.29
C LEU A 11 4.03 8.16 -3.69
N LEU A 12 5.07 8.67 -4.36
CA LEU A 12 6.44 8.62 -3.83
C LEU A 12 6.57 9.42 -2.53
N THR A 13 6.02 10.64 -2.49
CA THR A 13 6.03 11.46 -1.28
C THR A 13 5.19 10.82 -0.16
N LEU A 14 4.01 10.31 -0.50
CA LEU A 14 3.14 9.67 0.47
C LEU A 14 3.75 8.39 1.05
N GLU A 15 4.51 7.64 0.25
CA GLU A 15 5.23 6.46 0.71
C GLU A 15 6.28 6.81 1.78
N VAL A 16 7.06 7.88 1.57
CA VAL A 16 8.00 8.37 2.58
C VAL A 16 7.28 8.83 3.85
N LEU A 17 6.15 9.54 3.72
CA LEU A 17 5.36 9.95 4.87
C LEU A 17 4.73 8.76 5.61
N ALA A 18 4.46 7.66 4.90
CA ALA A 18 3.95 6.43 5.49
C ALA A 18 5.03 5.69 6.32
N THR A 19 6.31 6.04 6.22
CA THR A 19 7.36 5.47 7.09
C THR A 19 7.69 6.36 8.30
N ALA A 20 7.08 7.55 8.41
CA ALA A 20 7.31 8.47 9.52
C ALA A 20 7.00 7.83 10.89
N GLU A 21 7.78 8.19 11.91
CA GLU A 21 7.57 7.73 13.29
C GLU A 21 6.29 8.31 13.89
N GLU A 22 6.01 9.59 13.61
CA GLU A 22 4.81 10.27 14.05
C GLU A 22 3.54 9.61 13.48
N THR A 23 2.75 9.05 14.39
CA THR A 23 1.51 8.31 14.09
C THR A 23 0.52 9.16 13.28
N ALA A 24 0.34 10.43 13.65
CA ALA A 24 -0.62 11.30 12.98
C ALA A 24 -0.26 11.61 11.52
N ILE A 25 1.05 11.66 11.19
CA ILE A 25 1.53 11.84 9.82
C ILE A 25 1.27 10.58 9.01
N ARG A 26 1.60 9.42 9.59
CA ARG A 26 1.47 8.12 8.95
C ARG A 26 0.01 7.79 8.61
N ASP A 27 -0.92 8.03 9.55
CA ASP A 27 -2.34 7.75 9.33
C ASP A 27 -2.92 8.62 8.20
N LYS A 28 -2.53 9.90 8.13
CA LYS A 28 -2.92 10.80 7.04
C LYS A 28 -2.29 10.40 5.70
N ALA A 29 -1.04 9.93 5.71
CA ALA A 29 -0.37 9.44 4.53
C ALA A 29 -1.09 8.20 3.96
N VAL A 30 -1.38 7.21 4.80
CA VAL A 30 -2.14 6.01 4.42
C VAL A 30 -3.53 6.35 3.90
N ALA A 31 -4.28 7.22 4.58
CA ALA A 31 -5.59 7.63 4.13
C ALA A 31 -5.53 8.32 2.75
N SER A 32 -4.48 9.11 2.50
CA SER A 32 -4.26 9.76 1.21
C SER A 32 -3.87 8.76 0.12
N ILE A 33 -3.03 7.77 0.44
CA ILE A 33 -2.68 6.67 -0.48
C ILE A 33 -3.94 5.92 -0.90
N ASN A 34 -4.81 5.56 0.04
CA ASN A 34 -6.05 4.84 -0.26
C ASN A 34 -6.95 5.63 -1.22
N LYS A 35 -7.09 6.94 -1.01
CA LYS A 35 -7.82 7.83 -1.94
C LYS A 35 -7.19 7.88 -3.33
N VAL A 36 -5.86 7.88 -3.41
CA VAL A 36 -5.16 7.85 -4.71
C VAL A 36 -5.43 6.52 -5.42
N LEU A 37 -5.35 5.40 -4.71
CA LEU A 37 -5.65 4.07 -5.26
C LEU A 37 -7.10 3.92 -5.75
N ASP A 38 -8.02 4.75 -5.27
CA ASP A 38 -9.41 4.77 -5.75
C ASP A 38 -9.60 5.49 -7.09
N VAL A 39 -8.73 6.45 -7.42
CA VAL A 39 -8.91 7.32 -8.61
C VAL A 39 -7.95 7.00 -9.76
N VAL A 40 -6.85 6.31 -9.49
CA VAL A 40 -5.84 5.99 -10.53
C VAL A 40 -6.25 4.76 -11.34
N THR A 41 -6.02 4.80 -12.65
CA THR A 41 -6.32 3.67 -13.57
C THR A 41 -5.45 2.44 -13.31
N ASP A 42 -4.21 2.66 -12.89
CA ASP A 42 -3.20 1.60 -12.74
C ASP A 42 -3.08 1.17 -11.26
N ALA A 43 -4.18 1.25 -10.51
CA ALA A 43 -4.21 1.05 -9.06
C ALA A 43 -3.67 -0.32 -8.64
N ALA A 44 -3.93 -1.37 -9.42
CA ALA A 44 -3.46 -2.73 -9.12
C ALA A 44 -1.92 -2.82 -9.12
N GLU A 45 -1.26 -2.30 -10.15
CA GLU A 45 0.21 -2.32 -10.27
C GLU A 45 0.85 -1.44 -9.18
N LEU A 46 0.30 -0.23 -8.98
CA LEU A 46 0.80 0.69 -7.95
C LEU A 46 0.64 0.12 -6.54
N ALA A 47 -0.48 -0.54 -6.25
CA ALA A 47 -0.73 -1.17 -4.97
C ALA A 47 0.26 -2.32 -4.68
N LEU A 48 0.54 -3.18 -5.66
CA LEU A 48 1.51 -4.26 -5.52
C LEU A 48 2.91 -3.72 -5.23
N LEU A 49 3.36 -2.77 -6.03
CA LEU A 49 4.68 -2.17 -5.89
C LEU A 49 4.83 -1.44 -4.54
N LEU A 50 3.80 -0.73 -4.10
CA LEU A 50 3.81 -0.02 -2.82
C LEU A 50 3.84 -0.98 -1.63
N ILE A 51 2.97 -2.00 -1.63
CA ILE A 51 2.95 -3.00 -0.56
C ILE A 51 4.30 -3.70 -0.49
N LYS A 52 4.85 -4.15 -1.63
CA LYS A 52 6.16 -4.78 -1.70
C LYS A 52 7.24 -3.91 -1.05
N ARG A 53 7.40 -2.66 -1.49
CA ARG A 53 8.41 -1.72 -0.95
C ARG A 53 8.21 -1.46 0.54
N LEU A 54 6.97 -1.25 0.99
CA LEU A 54 6.71 -1.01 2.40
C LEU A 54 6.98 -2.24 3.27
N THR A 55 6.76 -3.45 2.75
CA THR A 55 7.05 -4.70 3.48
C THR A 55 8.52 -5.08 3.49
N GLU A 56 9.25 -4.79 2.41
CA GLU A 56 10.70 -4.97 2.29
C GLU A 56 11.50 -3.87 3.00
N GLY A 57 10.84 -2.76 3.36
CA GLY A 57 11.47 -1.65 4.08
C GLY A 57 12.05 -2.05 5.44
N ASP A 58 13.18 -1.46 5.77
CA ASP A 58 13.96 -1.81 6.97
C ASP A 58 13.24 -1.50 8.28
N TRP A 59 12.39 -0.46 8.28
CA TRP A 59 11.77 0.05 9.51
C TRP A 59 10.40 -0.54 9.81
N PHE A 60 10.11 -0.75 11.10
CA PHE A 60 8.84 -1.35 11.57
C PHE A 60 7.60 -0.54 11.14
N THR A 61 7.68 0.80 11.16
CA THR A 61 6.56 1.69 10.77
C THR A 61 6.13 1.46 9.32
N SER A 62 7.07 1.15 8.43
CA SER A 62 6.82 0.84 7.03
C SER A 62 5.91 -0.40 6.89
N ARG A 63 6.23 -1.47 7.63
CA ARG A 63 5.41 -2.70 7.67
C ARG A 63 4.04 -2.47 8.30
N VAL A 64 3.95 -1.59 9.30
CA VAL A 64 2.66 -1.17 9.88
C VAL A 64 1.82 -0.45 8.82
N SER A 65 2.39 0.49 8.06
CA SER A 65 1.66 1.18 6.99
C SER A 65 1.19 0.26 5.88
N ALA A 66 2.03 -0.70 5.46
CA ALA A 66 1.62 -1.72 4.49
C ALA A 66 0.36 -2.46 4.94
N ARG A 67 0.23 -2.74 6.24
CA ARG A 67 -0.95 -3.36 6.85
C ARG A 67 -2.22 -2.54 6.64
N TRP A 68 -2.13 -1.23 6.84
CA TRP A 68 -3.28 -0.33 6.76
C TRP A 68 -3.74 -0.06 5.32
N ILE A 69 -2.83 -0.20 4.34
CA ILE A 69 -3.14 -0.05 2.91
C ILE A 69 -3.67 -1.37 2.32
N PHE A 70 -3.31 -2.51 2.91
CA PHE A 70 -3.62 -3.85 2.40
C PHE A 70 -5.10 -4.09 2.01
N PRO A 71 -6.13 -3.71 2.80
CA PRO A 71 -7.52 -4.00 2.45
C PRO A 71 -7.95 -3.34 1.14
N VAL A 72 -7.54 -2.08 0.93
CA VAL A 72 -7.81 -1.33 -0.31
C VAL A 72 -7.03 -1.95 -1.46
N ALA A 73 -5.72 -2.19 -1.28
CA ALA A 73 -4.88 -2.85 -2.28
C ALA A 73 -5.48 -4.20 -2.73
N TYR A 74 -5.95 -5.03 -1.79
CA TYR A 74 -6.55 -6.33 -2.06
C TYR A 74 -7.83 -6.24 -2.89
N SER A 75 -8.62 -5.17 -2.72
CA SER A 75 -9.83 -4.94 -3.51
C SER A 75 -9.55 -4.54 -4.96
N LYS A 76 -8.37 -3.94 -5.23
CA LYS A 76 -8.00 -3.39 -6.54
C LYS A 76 -7.27 -4.39 -7.44
N VAL A 77 -6.63 -5.42 -6.86
CA VAL A 77 -5.82 -6.38 -7.63
C VAL A 77 -6.60 -7.59 -8.11
N ASP A 78 -6.15 -8.16 -9.24
CA ASP A 78 -6.69 -9.39 -9.81
C ASP A 78 -6.40 -10.63 -8.94
N PRO A 79 -7.19 -11.72 -9.11
CA PRO A 79 -7.01 -12.95 -8.34
C PRO A 79 -5.59 -13.53 -8.35
N ALA A 80 -4.85 -13.40 -9.46
CA ALA A 80 -3.46 -13.84 -9.56
C ALA A 80 -2.55 -13.09 -8.56
N ASN A 81 -2.70 -11.77 -8.51
CA ASN A 81 -1.89 -10.87 -7.68
C ASN A 81 -2.32 -10.88 -6.20
N LYS A 82 -3.56 -11.31 -5.90
CA LYS A 82 -4.03 -11.51 -4.53
C LYS A 82 -3.21 -12.56 -3.77
N LYS A 83 -2.62 -13.54 -4.47
CA LYS A 83 -1.74 -14.53 -3.83
C LYS A 83 -0.46 -13.86 -3.34
N GLU A 84 0.19 -13.11 -4.21
CA GLU A 84 1.43 -12.37 -3.92
C GLU A 84 1.24 -11.37 -2.77
N LEU A 85 0.15 -10.60 -2.78
CA LEU A 85 -0.15 -9.69 -1.66
C LEU A 85 -0.22 -10.40 -0.30
N ARG A 86 -0.81 -11.61 -0.24
CA ARG A 86 -0.91 -12.39 1.01
C ARG A 86 0.44 -12.90 1.50
N GLU A 87 1.41 -13.04 0.61
CA GLU A 87 2.79 -13.40 0.97
C GLU A 87 3.50 -12.20 1.63
N TYR A 88 3.29 -10.99 1.11
CA TYR A 88 3.85 -9.76 1.71
C TYR A 88 3.25 -9.40 3.06
N VAL A 89 1.92 -9.51 3.21
CA VAL A 89 1.21 -9.15 4.44
C VAL A 89 0.45 -10.38 4.95
N PRO A 90 1.02 -11.16 5.88
CA PRO A 90 0.41 -12.41 6.35
C PRO A 90 -1.01 -12.17 6.86
N PHE A 91 -1.97 -12.97 6.38
CA PHE A 91 -3.41 -12.83 6.62
C PHE A 91 -3.81 -12.87 8.11
N ARG A 92 -2.94 -13.40 8.97
CA ARG A 92 -3.19 -13.61 10.40
C ARG A 92 -3.69 -12.38 11.16
N TRP A 93 -3.34 -11.16 10.74
CA TRP A 93 -3.83 -9.96 11.42
C TRP A 93 -5.05 -9.28 10.78
N TYR A 94 -5.45 -9.66 9.56
CA TYR A 94 -6.65 -9.08 8.94
C TYR A 94 -7.92 -9.51 9.72
N LYS A 95 -7.92 -10.76 10.22
CA LYS A 95 -8.98 -11.28 11.11
C LYS A 95 -9.02 -10.65 12.51
N GLY A 96 -8.04 -9.82 12.88
CA GLY A 96 -7.93 -9.22 14.22
C GLY A 96 -8.64 -7.86 14.37
N GLN A 97 -9.03 -7.20 13.27
CA GLN A 97 -9.58 -5.84 13.30
C GLN A 97 -11.12 -5.76 13.18
N HIS A 98 -11.81 -6.90 13.08
CA HIS A 98 -13.28 -6.98 13.09
C HIS A 98 -13.84 -7.64 14.35
N ARG A 99 -13.20 -7.42 15.51
CA ARG A 99 -13.81 -7.69 16.82
C ARG A 99 -13.99 -6.39 17.57
#